data_AF-A0A352NDY3-F1
#
_entry.id   AF-A0A352NDY3-F1
#
_cell.length_a   1.000
_cell.length_b   1.000
_cell.length_c   1.000
_cell.angle_alpha   90.00
_cell.angle_beta   90.00
_cell.angle_gamma   90.00
#
_symmetry.space_group_name_H-M   'P 1'
#
loop_
_entity.id
_entity.type
_entity.pdbx_description
1 polymer ?
#
loop_
_entity_poly.entity_id
_entity_poly.type
_entity_poly.pdbx_seq_one_letter_code
_entity_poly.pdbx_strand_id
1 'polypeptide(L)'
;IKEAGQKGTVTIATSLAGRGTDIKLGEGVAELGGLAVIGTERMPNSRIDWQLRGRAGRQGDPGLSQFFVSLEDELVQQYGGKWATRYFEKNNHHQRSDYGQPLHQRRHQRILKQAQAKSEDRSVLARQSTIKFDESLRVQRQKIYALRDELIYDEKNLSQKVDHIVDEVISQYLASNSGLTERSLRRYILDNFSYQFQEASLPVSIDNQVAVKRYLKSLYYSEMSRKAERLQTEEKKSEFLRLSILHAIDACWLEQVDNLQQLKNFVSLRQAAQRSTMTEYYQESLRSYDRMCQAVKETVLRNVMLSTIESDGNTGYSIYFV
;
A
#
# COMPACT_ATOMS: atom_id res chain seq x y z
N ILE A 1 -6.34 14.33 34.21
CA ILE A 1 -7.07 15.24 33.28
C ILE A 1 -8.50 15.50 33.74
N LYS A 2 -9.27 14.50 34.18
CA LYS A 2 -10.64 14.71 34.68
C LYS A 2 -10.72 15.76 35.81
N GLU A 3 -9.68 15.86 36.64
CA GLU A 3 -9.55 16.83 37.74
C GLU A 3 -8.90 18.16 37.32
N ALA A 4 -8.57 18.35 36.03
CA ALA A 4 -7.88 19.56 35.57
C ALA A 4 -8.71 20.84 35.70
N GLY A 5 -10.01 20.72 35.95
CA GLY A 5 -10.93 21.85 36.15
C GLY A 5 -11.09 22.28 37.61
N GLN A 6 -10.33 21.70 38.55
CA GLN A 6 -10.37 22.08 39.96
C GLN A 6 -9.53 23.34 40.25
N LYS A 7 -9.93 24.10 41.28
CA LYS A 7 -9.24 25.34 41.67
C LYS A 7 -7.76 25.08 41.99
N GLY A 8 -6.88 25.96 41.50
CA GLY A 8 -5.43 25.86 41.73
C GLY A 8 -4.71 24.77 40.95
N THR A 9 -5.40 24.05 40.07
CA THR A 9 -4.81 22.96 39.29
C THR A 9 -4.13 23.48 38.03
N VAL A 10 -2.88 23.09 37.80
CA VAL A 10 -2.15 23.34 36.55
C VAL A 10 -1.86 21.99 35.90
N THR A 11 -2.34 21.80 34.67
CA THR A 11 -2.10 20.57 33.90
C THR A 11 -1.30 20.90 32.66
N ILE A 12 -0.16 20.25 32.49
CA ILE A 12 0.64 20.31 31.26
C ILE A 12 0.26 19.10 30.41
N ALA A 13 -0.16 19.36 29.17
CA ALA A 13 -0.58 18.34 28.23
C ALA A 13 0.24 18.45 26.95
N THR A 14 0.73 17.33 26.45
CA THR A 14 1.21 17.22 25.07
C THR A 14 0.02 17.08 24.12
N SER A 15 0.24 17.29 22.82
CA SER A 15 -0.83 17.34 21.78
C SER A 15 -1.83 16.16 21.79
N LEU A 16 -1.44 14.98 22.29
CA LEU A 16 -2.33 13.80 22.41
C LEU A 16 -2.95 13.59 23.80
N ALA A 17 -2.44 14.23 24.85
CA ALA A 17 -2.87 13.95 26.22
C ALA A 17 -4.29 14.49 26.47
N GLY A 18 -5.22 13.60 26.84
CA GLY A 18 -6.58 13.99 27.25
C GLY A 18 -7.60 14.17 26.14
N ARG A 19 -7.33 13.68 24.92
CA ARG A 19 -8.35 13.61 23.87
C ARG A 19 -9.55 12.79 24.33
N GLY A 20 -10.75 13.37 24.23
CA GLY A 20 -12.00 12.70 24.61
C GLY A 20 -12.39 12.80 26.09
N THR A 21 -11.49 13.20 26.99
CA THR A 21 -11.86 13.42 28.41
C THR A 21 -12.52 14.77 28.61
N ASP A 22 -13.64 14.77 29.32
CA ASP A 22 -14.29 16.01 29.73
C ASP A 22 -13.62 16.63 30.97
N ILE A 23 -13.41 17.94 30.93
CA ILE A 23 -12.85 18.71 32.03
C ILE A 23 -14.00 19.52 32.61
N LYS A 24 -14.58 19.01 33.69
CA LYS A 24 -15.66 19.72 34.40
C LYS A 24 -15.06 20.72 35.36
N LEU A 25 -15.65 21.91 35.43
CA LEU A 25 -15.26 22.91 36.41
C LEU A 25 -15.61 22.44 37.81
N GLY A 26 -14.66 22.62 38.74
CA GLY A 26 -14.89 22.43 40.16
C GLY A 26 -15.79 23.52 40.75
N GLU A 27 -16.22 23.31 41.99
CA GLU A 27 -17.03 24.28 42.73
C GLU A 27 -16.31 25.64 42.85
N GLY A 28 -17.02 26.73 42.59
CA GLY A 28 -16.48 28.10 42.62
C GLY A 28 -15.49 28.46 41.49
N VAL A 29 -15.16 27.54 40.57
CA VAL A 29 -14.20 27.83 39.48
C VAL A 29 -14.84 28.68 38.37
N ALA A 30 -16.14 28.51 38.12
CA ALA A 30 -16.86 29.31 37.13
C ALA A 30 -16.83 30.81 37.49
N GLU A 31 -16.98 31.15 38.77
CA GLU A 31 -16.93 32.53 39.29
C GLU A 31 -15.56 33.18 39.13
N LEU A 32 -14.49 32.36 39.04
CA LEU A 32 -13.11 32.81 38.80
C LEU A 32 -12.79 33.03 37.31
N GLY A 33 -13.77 32.86 36.42
CA GLY A 33 -13.59 32.97 34.97
C GLY A 33 -13.36 31.62 34.25
N GLY A 34 -13.45 30.50 34.98
CA GLY A 34 -13.44 29.15 34.42
C GLY A 34 -12.07 28.64 33.98
N LEU A 35 -12.05 27.70 33.04
CA LEU A 35 -10.82 27.05 32.57
C LEU A 35 -10.04 27.97 31.63
N ALA A 36 -8.77 28.23 31.95
CA ALA A 36 -7.83 28.92 31.08
C ALA A 36 -6.95 27.92 30.32
N VAL A 37 -7.07 27.90 28.99
CA VAL A 37 -6.25 27.07 28.11
C VAL A 37 -5.15 27.92 27.50
N ILE A 38 -3.90 27.54 27.75
CA ILE A 38 -2.73 28.24 27.22
C ILE A 38 -2.05 27.34 26.18
N GLY A 39 -2.04 27.80 24.93
CA GLY A 39 -1.22 27.21 23.88
C GLY A 39 0.17 27.85 23.89
N THR A 40 1.20 27.05 24.05
CA THR A 40 2.61 27.51 24.03
C THR A 40 3.12 27.82 22.63
N GLU A 41 2.49 27.22 21.62
CA GLU A 41 2.83 27.36 20.21
C GLU A 41 1.56 27.23 19.36
N ARG A 42 1.70 27.40 18.04
CA ARG A 42 0.65 27.13 17.05
C ARG A 42 0.95 25.88 16.29
N MET A 43 -0.07 25.02 16.19
CA MET A 43 0.09 23.75 15.50
C MET A 43 0.08 23.96 13.97
N PRO A 44 0.76 23.08 13.21
CA PRO A 44 0.71 23.08 11.74
C PRO A 44 -0.70 22.95 11.17
N ASN A 45 -1.60 22.30 11.91
CA ASN A 45 -3.01 22.13 11.57
C ASN A 45 -3.88 22.91 12.56
N SER A 46 -4.62 23.90 12.05
CA SER A 46 -5.52 24.77 12.81
C SER A 46 -6.60 24.00 13.56
N ARG A 47 -6.99 22.81 13.08
CA ARG A 47 -7.94 21.93 13.78
C ARG A 47 -7.46 21.57 15.18
N ILE A 48 -6.15 21.39 15.37
CA ILE A 48 -5.59 21.03 16.68
C ILE A 48 -5.73 22.23 17.62
N ASP A 49 -5.39 23.44 17.16
CA ASP A 49 -5.61 24.66 17.94
C ASP A 49 -7.08 24.82 18.35
N TRP A 50 -8.03 24.57 17.44
CA TRP A 50 -9.46 24.62 17.74
C TRP A 50 -9.88 23.57 18.78
N GLN A 51 -9.27 22.38 18.76
CA GLN A 51 -9.51 21.36 19.77
C GLN A 51 -8.95 21.73 21.14
N LEU A 52 -7.80 22.42 21.21
CA LEU A 52 -7.28 22.97 22.47
C LEU A 52 -8.24 24.06 22.99
N ARG A 53 -8.64 25.00 22.13
CA ARG A 53 -9.58 26.08 22.50
C ARG A 53 -10.89 25.53 23.05
N GLY A 54 -11.44 24.51 22.39
CA GLY A 54 -12.69 23.85 22.81
C GLY A 54 -12.62 23.04 24.10
N ARG A 55 -11.47 23.03 24.80
CA ARG A 55 -11.38 22.51 26.18
C ARG A 55 -11.96 23.48 27.20
N ALA A 56 -11.81 24.78 26.95
CA ALA A 56 -12.48 25.82 27.71
C ALA A 56 -13.87 26.10 27.12
N GLY A 57 -14.77 26.66 27.92
CA GLY A 57 -16.06 27.13 27.42
C GLY A 57 -17.08 26.03 27.10
N ARG A 58 -16.98 24.87 27.74
CA ARG A 58 -17.89 23.74 27.46
C ARG A 58 -19.28 24.00 27.99
N GLN A 59 -20.30 23.68 27.19
CA GLN A 59 -21.72 23.82 27.56
C GLN A 59 -22.13 25.22 28.07
N GLY A 60 -21.40 26.27 27.67
CA GLY A 60 -21.65 27.64 28.12
C GLY A 60 -20.89 28.05 29.38
N ASP A 61 -20.04 27.18 29.92
CA ASP A 61 -19.11 27.53 31.01
C ASP A 61 -18.23 28.73 30.63
N PRO A 62 -17.80 29.55 31.59
CA PRO A 62 -16.79 30.56 31.34
C PRO A 62 -15.42 29.91 31.06
N GLY A 63 -14.59 30.60 30.29
CA GLY A 63 -13.23 30.13 30.03
C GLY A 63 -12.46 31.06 29.10
N LEU A 64 -11.14 30.91 29.12
CA LEU A 64 -10.20 31.68 28.31
C LEU A 64 -9.37 30.72 27.46
N SER A 65 -9.04 31.13 26.23
CA SER A 65 -7.97 30.48 25.49
C SER A 65 -7.01 31.52 24.94
N GLN A 66 -5.72 31.35 25.22
CA GLN A 66 -4.66 32.25 24.78
C GLN A 66 -3.52 31.44 24.17
N PHE A 67 -3.01 31.89 23.02
CA PHE A 67 -1.89 31.24 22.34
C PHE A 67 -0.71 32.19 22.31
N PHE A 68 0.44 31.68 22.70
CA PHE A 68 1.74 32.34 22.56
C PHE A 68 2.46 31.73 21.36
N VAL A 69 3.18 32.57 20.63
CA VAL A 69 3.85 32.20 19.38
C VAL A 69 5.12 33.00 19.28
N SER A 70 6.23 32.35 18.96
CA SER A 70 7.47 33.01 18.60
C SER A 70 7.66 33.02 17.08
N LEU A 71 8.44 33.98 16.58
CA LEU A 71 8.92 33.94 15.19
C LEU A 71 9.97 32.84 14.98
N GLU A 72 10.50 32.27 16.06
CA GLU A 72 11.44 31.14 16.04
C GLU A 72 10.75 29.77 15.95
N ASP A 73 9.43 29.72 16.18
CA ASP A 73 8.68 28.45 16.17
C ASP A 73 8.79 27.74 14.82
N GLU A 74 8.83 26.41 14.85
CA GLU A 74 9.04 25.55 13.66
C GLU A 74 8.06 25.88 12.52
N LEU A 75 6.79 26.14 12.86
CA LEU A 75 5.76 26.53 11.90
C LEU A 75 6.14 27.80 11.12
N VAL A 76 6.64 28.82 11.81
CA VAL A 76 7.01 30.10 11.20
C VAL A 76 8.32 29.96 10.43
N GLN A 77 9.29 29.21 10.95
CA GLN A 77 10.55 28.95 10.28
C GLN A 77 10.35 28.19 8.96
N GLN A 78 9.50 27.16 8.95
CA GLN A 78 9.25 26.37 7.74
C GLN A 78 8.30 27.06 6.74
N TYR A 79 7.25 27.74 7.23
CA TYR A 79 6.15 28.21 6.37
C TYR A 79 5.92 29.73 6.37
N GLY A 80 6.52 30.49 7.29
CA GLY A 80 6.38 31.94 7.41
C GLY A 80 7.14 32.75 6.34
N GLY A 81 8.02 32.12 5.58
CA GLY A 81 8.72 32.70 4.44
C GLY A 81 9.87 33.65 4.81
N LYS A 82 10.63 34.09 3.79
CA LYS A 82 11.87 34.85 3.98
C LYS A 82 11.71 36.17 4.75
N TRP A 83 10.52 36.77 4.69
CA TRP A 83 10.24 38.00 5.44
C TRP A 83 10.32 37.78 6.95
N ALA A 84 9.75 36.67 7.46
CA ALA A 84 9.67 36.41 8.90
C ALA A 84 11.06 36.20 9.48
N THR A 85 11.88 35.39 8.81
CA THR A 85 13.29 35.16 9.16
C THR A 85 14.09 36.46 9.17
N ARG A 86 14.02 37.27 8.09
CA ARG A 86 14.74 38.55 8.03
C ARG A 86 14.28 39.55 9.09
N TYR A 87 12.97 39.60 9.36
CA TYR A 87 12.43 40.48 10.39
C TYR A 87 12.92 40.07 11.77
N PHE A 88 12.98 38.77 12.03
CA PHE A 88 13.51 38.21 13.26
C PHE A 88 15.00 38.55 13.41
N GLU A 89 15.84 38.19 12.44
CA GLU A 89 17.28 38.47 12.45
C GLU A 89 17.60 39.96 12.66
N LYS A 90 16.85 40.84 12.00
CA LYS A 90 17.05 42.29 12.10
C LYS A 90 16.68 42.83 13.48
N ASN A 91 15.62 42.31 14.11
CA ASN A 91 15.03 42.91 15.31
C ASN A 91 15.32 42.14 16.60
N ASN A 92 15.96 40.97 16.52
CA ASN A 92 16.30 40.13 17.67
C ASN A 92 17.63 40.56 18.31
N HIS A 93 17.69 41.76 18.90
CA HIS A 93 18.86 42.23 19.63
C HIS A 93 18.47 43.10 20.84
N HIS A 94 19.17 42.93 21.95
CA HIS A 94 18.88 43.59 23.24
C HIS A 94 19.03 45.12 23.23
N GLN A 95 19.70 45.69 22.23
CA GLN A 95 19.87 47.14 22.10
C GLN A 95 18.57 47.86 21.68
N ARG A 96 17.54 47.09 21.32
CA ARG A 96 16.25 47.62 20.89
C ARG A 96 15.39 47.98 22.10
N SER A 97 14.80 49.18 22.08
CA SER A 97 13.99 49.70 23.20
C SER A 97 12.73 48.88 23.49
N ASP A 98 12.19 48.17 22.50
CA ASP A 98 11.01 47.30 22.62
C ASP A 98 11.38 45.80 22.60
N TYR A 99 12.63 45.45 22.91
CA TYR A 99 13.03 44.05 23.05
C TYR A 99 12.21 43.36 24.16
N GLY A 100 11.68 42.17 23.86
CA GLY A 100 10.82 41.41 24.79
C GLY A 100 9.37 41.89 24.88
N GLN A 101 8.99 42.96 24.16
CA GLN A 101 7.59 43.41 24.11
C GLN A 101 6.75 42.55 23.14
N PRO A 102 5.47 42.27 23.46
CA PRO A 102 4.61 41.48 22.59
C PRO A 102 4.34 42.14 21.23
N LEU A 103 4.38 41.33 20.17
CA LEU A 103 4.10 41.77 18.81
C LEU A 103 2.59 41.72 18.52
N HIS A 104 1.91 42.88 18.58
CA HIS A 104 0.46 42.96 18.38
C HIS A 104 0.01 43.38 16.96
N GLN A 105 0.93 43.74 16.07
CA GLN A 105 0.55 44.31 14.78
C GLN A 105 -0.13 43.25 13.88
N ARG A 106 -1.15 43.68 13.12
CA ARG A 106 -1.91 42.81 12.19
C ARG A 106 -1.03 42.06 11.19
N ARG A 107 0.12 42.65 10.81
CA ARG A 107 1.09 42.02 9.90
C ARG A 107 1.62 40.70 10.45
N HIS A 108 1.96 40.63 11.74
CA HIS A 108 2.53 39.43 12.37
C HIS A 108 1.48 38.32 12.42
N GLN A 109 0.25 38.67 12.80
CA GLN A 109 -0.89 37.74 12.78
C GLN A 109 -1.19 37.20 11.37
N ARG A 110 -1.06 38.03 10.34
CA ARG A 110 -1.29 37.61 8.94
C ARG A 110 -0.29 36.53 8.51
N ILE A 111 0.98 36.67 8.89
CA ILE A 111 2.02 35.71 8.52
C ILE A 111 1.81 34.38 9.19
N LEU A 112 1.44 34.39 10.48
CA LEU A 112 1.10 33.17 11.19
C LEU A 112 -0.06 32.42 10.50
N LYS A 113 -1.12 33.13 10.11
CA LYS A 113 -2.24 32.54 9.37
C LYS A 113 -1.80 31.98 8.01
N GLN A 114 -0.93 32.69 7.29
CA GLN A 114 -0.38 32.23 6.01
C GLN A 114 0.51 30.99 6.19
N ALA A 115 1.33 30.94 7.24
CA ALA A 115 2.17 29.81 7.57
C ALA A 115 1.32 28.56 7.87
N GLN A 116 0.26 28.68 8.67
CA GLN A 116 -0.68 27.60 8.93
C GLN A 116 -1.39 27.14 7.65
N ALA A 117 -1.95 28.06 6.86
CA ALA A 117 -2.61 27.73 5.60
C ALA A 117 -1.66 26.98 4.64
N LYS A 118 -0.41 27.45 4.50
CA LYS A 118 0.59 26.80 3.66
C LYS A 118 0.95 25.39 4.15
N SER A 119 1.03 25.19 5.46
CA SER A 119 1.30 23.87 6.05
C SER A 119 0.13 22.90 5.83
N GLU A 120 -1.10 23.38 5.96
CA GLU A 120 -2.32 22.63 5.66
C GLU A 120 -2.41 22.27 4.18
N ASP A 121 -2.17 23.23 3.27
CA ASP A 121 -2.14 23.02 1.83
C ASP A 121 -1.11 21.96 1.45
N ARG A 122 0.10 22.04 2.00
CA ARG A 122 1.14 21.03 1.81
C ARG A 122 0.69 19.65 2.27
N SER A 123 0.02 19.58 3.42
CA SER A 123 -0.51 18.34 3.98
C SER A 123 -1.65 17.76 3.13
N VAL A 124 -2.52 18.61 2.58
CA VAL A 124 -3.59 18.22 1.66
C VAL A 124 -3.00 17.68 0.36
N LEU A 125 -2.03 18.38 -0.24
CA LEU A 125 -1.34 17.94 -1.45
C LEU A 125 -0.63 16.59 -1.23
N ALA A 126 0.04 16.41 -0.09
CA ALA A 126 0.67 15.14 0.26
C ALA A 126 -0.37 14.00 0.32
N ARG A 127 -1.51 14.20 0.99
CA ARG A 127 -2.58 13.20 1.04
C ARG A 127 -3.19 12.91 -0.33
N GLN A 128 -3.43 13.94 -1.13
CA GLN A 128 -3.94 13.77 -2.50
C GLN A 128 -2.94 12.95 -3.35
N SER A 129 -1.65 13.21 -3.22
CA SER A 129 -0.61 12.43 -3.89
C SER A 129 -0.62 10.98 -3.43
N THR A 130 -0.73 10.72 -2.12
CA THR A 130 -0.84 9.36 -1.58
C THR A 130 -2.06 8.63 -2.14
N ILE A 131 -3.24 9.27 -2.14
CA ILE A 131 -4.47 8.70 -2.71
C ILE A 131 -4.30 8.36 -4.20
N LYS A 132 -3.66 9.25 -4.97
CA LYS A 132 -3.41 9.01 -6.40
C LYS A 132 -2.51 7.80 -6.62
N PHE A 133 -1.43 7.66 -5.86
CA PHE A 133 -0.57 6.48 -5.96
C PHE A 133 -1.32 5.19 -5.55
N ASP A 134 -2.12 5.26 -4.49
CA ASP A 134 -2.85 4.10 -3.97
C ASP A 134 -4.01 3.68 -4.89
N GLU A 135 -4.49 4.56 -5.77
CA GLU A 135 -5.56 4.27 -6.74
C GLU A 135 -5.23 3.07 -7.63
N SER A 136 -4.00 2.98 -8.12
CA SER A 136 -3.59 1.85 -8.98
C SER A 136 -3.64 0.53 -8.22
N LEU A 137 -3.14 0.54 -6.98
CA LEU A 137 -3.16 -0.63 -6.11
C LEU A 137 -4.60 -1.04 -5.80
N ARG A 138 -5.48 -0.07 -5.53
CA ARG A 138 -6.91 -0.29 -5.27
C ARG A 138 -7.60 -0.99 -6.44
N VAL A 139 -7.42 -0.48 -7.66
CA VAL A 139 -8.03 -1.05 -8.87
C VAL A 139 -7.55 -2.47 -9.13
N GLN A 140 -6.24 -2.72 -9.03
CA GLN A 140 -5.67 -4.06 -9.21
C GLN A 140 -6.16 -5.02 -8.13
N ARG A 141 -6.17 -4.60 -6.86
CA ARG A 141 -6.67 -5.40 -5.75
C ARG A 141 -8.12 -5.81 -5.95
N GLN A 142 -8.97 -4.89 -6.37
CA GLN A 142 -10.39 -5.18 -6.62
C GLN A 142 -10.55 -6.26 -7.69
N LYS A 143 -9.78 -6.20 -8.79
CA LYS A 143 -9.80 -7.22 -9.84
C LYS A 143 -9.32 -8.58 -9.34
N ILE A 144 -8.21 -8.61 -8.59
CA ILE A 144 -7.65 -9.85 -8.06
C ILE A 144 -8.59 -10.48 -7.02
N TYR A 145 -9.19 -9.69 -6.15
CA TYR A 145 -10.15 -10.22 -5.16
C TYR A 145 -11.43 -10.69 -5.81
N ALA A 146 -11.94 -10.00 -6.84
CA ALA A 146 -13.08 -10.49 -7.60
C ALA A 146 -12.79 -11.84 -8.28
N LEU A 147 -11.60 -12.00 -8.88
CA LEU A 147 -11.17 -13.28 -9.46
C LEU A 147 -11.02 -14.37 -8.38
N ARG A 148 -10.48 -14.02 -7.21
CA ARG A 148 -10.28 -14.93 -6.09
C ARG A 148 -11.63 -15.43 -5.54
N ASP A 149 -12.57 -14.52 -5.35
CA ASP A 149 -13.92 -14.84 -4.90
C ASP A 149 -14.65 -15.71 -5.93
N GLU A 150 -14.53 -15.38 -7.23
CA GLU A 150 -15.04 -16.23 -8.31
C GLU A 150 -14.48 -17.66 -8.20
N LEU A 151 -13.18 -17.84 -8.02
CA LEU A 151 -12.57 -19.17 -7.92
C LEU A 151 -12.97 -19.96 -6.67
N ILE A 152 -13.26 -19.27 -5.56
CA ILE A 152 -13.67 -19.91 -4.30
C ILE A 152 -15.11 -20.40 -4.39
N TYR A 153 -16.01 -19.60 -4.96
CA TYR A 153 -17.45 -19.87 -4.99
C TYR A 153 -17.92 -20.57 -6.28
N ASP A 154 -17.16 -20.52 -7.37
CA ASP A 154 -17.49 -21.21 -8.61
C ASP A 154 -17.14 -22.69 -8.51
N GLU A 155 -18.12 -23.55 -8.78
CA GLU A 155 -18.00 -25.01 -8.74
C GLU A 155 -17.81 -25.63 -10.12
N LYS A 156 -17.92 -24.86 -11.22
CA LYS A 156 -17.99 -25.46 -12.57
C LYS A 156 -16.82 -25.04 -13.47
N ASN A 157 -16.30 -26.03 -14.20
CA ASN A 157 -15.37 -25.89 -15.32
C ASN A 157 -13.95 -25.36 -14.99
N LEU A 158 -13.42 -25.57 -13.77
CA LEU A 158 -12.01 -25.24 -13.47
C LEU A 158 -11.03 -25.97 -14.40
N SER A 159 -11.31 -27.23 -14.74
CA SER A 159 -10.46 -28.00 -15.67
C SER A 159 -10.32 -27.30 -17.03
N GLN A 160 -11.42 -26.78 -17.58
CA GLN A 160 -11.39 -26.07 -18.86
C GLN A 160 -10.62 -24.75 -18.75
N LYS A 161 -10.82 -24.00 -17.66
CA LYS A 161 -10.06 -22.77 -17.38
C LYS A 161 -8.54 -23.05 -17.35
N VAL A 162 -8.13 -24.13 -16.69
CA VAL A 162 -6.71 -24.55 -16.62
C VAL A 162 -6.19 -24.99 -17.98
N ASP A 163 -6.95 -25.80 -18.74
CA ASP A 163 -6.54 -26.23 -20.07
C ASP A 163 -6.31 -25.04 -21.03
N HIS A 164 -7.16 -24.03 -20.96
CA HIS A 164 -6.98 -22.78 -21.70
C HIS A 164 -5.73 -22.01 -21.28
N ILE A 165 -5.48 -21.89 -19.96
CA ILE A 165 -4.27 -21.24 -19.42
C ILE A 165 -3.02 -21.96 -19.93
N VAL A 166 -3.00 -23.29 -19.88
CA VAL A 166 -1.87 -24.11 -20.34
C VAL A 166 -1.64 -23.93 -21.85
N ASP A 167 -2.69 -23.94 -22.67
CA ASP A 167 -2.56 -23.69 -24.10
C ASP A 167 -1.99 -22.30 -24.40
N GLU A 168 -2.43 -21.28 -23.66
CA GLU A 168 -1.96 -19.91 -23.82
C GLU A 168 -0.48 -19.78 -23.44
N VAL A 169 -0.07 -20.33 -22.29
CA VAL A 169 1.33 -20.31 -21.82
C VAL A 169 2.25 -21.02 -22.81
N ILE A 170 1.87 -22.21 -23.30
CA ILE A 170 2.66 -22.93 -24.30
C ILE A 170 2.76 -22.11 -25.60
N SER A 171 1.66 -21.52 -26.06
CA SER A 171 1.63 -20.73 -27.29
C SER A 171 2.50 -19.49 -27.18
N GLN A 172 2.45 -18.79 -26.05
CA GLN A 172 3.26 -17.62 -25.77
C GLN A 172 4.75 -17.96 -25.67
N TYR A 173 5.09 -19.09 -25.05
CA TYR A 173 6.47 -19.58 -24.99
C TYR A 173 7.03 -19.85 -26.40
N LEU A 174 6.25 -20.51 -27.27
CA LEU A 174 6.67 -20.81 -28.64
C LEU A 174 6.75 -19.55 -29.52
N ALA A 175 5.83 -18.60 -29.34
CA ALA A 175 5.84 -17.33 -30.08
C ALA A 175 7.04 -16.44 -29.69
N SER A 176 7.42 -16.45 -28.41
CA SER A 176 8.53 -15.64 -27.90
C SER A 176 9.91 -16.22 -28.26
N ASN A 177 9.97 -17.51 -28.61
CA ASN A 177 11.20 -18.23 -28.93
C ASN A 177 11.20 -18.75 -30.37
N SER A 178 11.49 -17.86 -31.33
CA SER A 178 11.58 -18.22 -32.75
C SER A 178 12.82 -19.06 -33.12
N GLY A 179 13.83 -19.11 -32.23
CA GLY A 179 15.05 -19.92 -32.37
C GLY A 179 15.17 -20.97 -31.27
N LEU A 180 14.18 -21.85 -31.15
CA LEU A 180 14.19 -22.92 -30.15
C LEU A 180 15.38 -23.84 -30.38
N THR A 181 16.16 -24.06 -29.33
CA THR A 181 17.21 -25.09 -29.30
C THR A 181 16.74 -26.26 -28.43
N GLU A 182 17.30 -27.45 -28.65
CA GLU A 182 17.00 -28.62 -27.82
C GLU A 182 17.24 -28.33 -26.35
N ARG A 183 18.32 -27.60 -26.06
CA ARG A 183 18.71 -27.19 -24.72
C ARG A 183 17.70 -26.24 -24.07
N SER A 184 17.19 -25.24 -24.80
CA SER A 184 16.21 -24.30 -24.26
C SER A 184 14.86 -24.97 -23.99
N LEU A 185 14.44 -25.89 -24.87
CA LEU A 185 13.21 -26.64 -24.69
C LEU A 185 13.32 -27.64 -23.52
N ARG A 186 14.44 -28.35 -23.42
CA ARG A 186 14.70 -29.25 -22.29
C ARG A 186 14.73 -28.52 -20.95
N ARG A 187 15.39 -27.35 -20.90
CA ARG A 187 15.38 -26.51 -19.70
C ARG A 187 13.97 -26.07 -19.33
N TYR A 188 13.17 -25.65 -20.31
CA TYR A 188 11.78 -25.26 -20.07
C TYR A 188 10.92 -26.41 -19.52
N ILE A 189 11.12 -27.63 -20.01
CA ILE A 189 10.44 -28.84 -19.49
C ILE A 189 10.87 -29.13 -18.04
N LEU A 190 12.17 -29.04 -17.73
CA LEU A 190 12.68 -29.25 -16.38
C LEU A 190 12.18 -28.20 -15.39
N ASP A 191 12.12 -26.94 -15.82
CA ASP A 191 11.72 -25.82 -14.98
C ASP A 191 10.19 -25.76 -14.75
N ASN A 192 9.37 -26.33 -15.66
CA ASN A 192 7.91 -26.14 -15.62
C ASN A 192 7.04 -27.41 -15.70
N PHE A 193 7.54 -28.53 -16.20
CA PHE A 193 6.73 -29.73 -16.47
C PHE A 193 7.13 -30.92 -15.59
N SER A 194 8.42 -31.23 -15.45
CA SER A 194 8.87 -32.36 -14.62
C SER A 194 10.35 -32.26 -14.25
N TYR A 195 10.64 -32.34 -12.95
CA TYR A 195 12.02 -32.47 -12.44
C TYR A 195 12.69 -33.79 -12.80
N GLN A 196 11.90 -34.82 -13.14
CA GLN A 196 12.38 -36.18 -13.43
C GLN A 196 12.52 -36.43 -14.94
N PHE A 197 12.59 -35.38 -15.77
CA PHE A 197 12.74 -35.53 -17.21
C PHE A 197 14.12 -36.12 -17.56
N GLN A 198 14.15 -37.43 -17.77
CA GLN A 198 15.37 -38.23 -18.00
C GLN A 198 15.60 -38.61 -19.48
N GLU A 199 14.76 -38.14 -20.42
CA GLU A 199 14.94 -38.47 -21.84
C GLU A 199 16.27 -37.91 -22.38
N ALA A 200 17.06 -38.79 -23.01
CA ALA A 200 18.39 -38.47 -23.54
C ALA A 200 18.33 -37.61 -24.82
N SER A 201 17.23 -37.69 -25.58
CA SER A 201 16.95 -36.90 -26.78
C SER A 201 15.45 -36.60 -26.86
N LEU A 202 15.09 -35.39 -27.25
CA LEU A 202 13.68 -35.05 -27.44
C LEU A 202 13.09 -35.83 -28.63
N PRO A 203 11.91 -36.47 -28.50
CA PRO A 203 11.31 -37.27 -29.57
C PRO A 203 10.69 -36.42 -30.70
N VAL A 204 11.01 -35.12 -30.78
CA VAL A 204 10.33 -34.14 -31.64
C VAL A 204 11.35 -33.29 -32.40
N SER A 205 11.07 -33.07 -33.69
CA SER A 205 11.80 -32.09 -34.49
C SER A 205 11.49 -30.66 -34.00
N ILE A 206 12.52 -29.97 -33.55
CA ILE A 206 12.46 -28.64 -32.93
C ILE A 206 12.00 -27.57 -33.95
N ASP A 207 12.27 -27.80 -35.23
CA ASP A 207 11.91 -26.89 -36.33
C ASP A 207 10.39 -26.79 -36.54
N ASN A 208 9.61 -27.76 -36.03
CA ASN A 208 8.16 -27.76 -36.15
C ASN A 208 7.49 -27.35 -34.82
N GLN A 209 7.19 -26.06 -34.69
CA GLN A 209 6.50 -25.51 -33.51
C GLN A 209 5.17 -26.22 -33.19
N VAL A 210 4.44 -26.71 -34.20
CA VAL A 210 3.18 -27.44 -33.99
C VAL A 210 3.43 -28.79 -33.34
N ALA A 211 4.51 -29.47 -33.72
CA ALA A 211 4.91 -30.74 -33.13
C ALA A 211 5.37 -30.54 -31.67
N VAL A 212 6.15 -29.48 -31.41
CA VAL A 212 6.57 -29.12 -30.03
C VAL A 212 5.36 -28.79 -29.16
N LYS A 213 4.40 -27.99 -29.65
CA LYS A 213 3.15 -27.68 -28.95
C LYS A 213 2.37 -28.95 -28.58
N ARG A 214 2.26 -29.89 -29.52
CA ARG A 214 1.56 -31.16 -29.30
C ARG A 214 2.25 -32.02 -28.24
N TYR A 215 3.57 -32.05 -28.25
CA TYR A 215 4.35 -32.80 -27.27
C TYR A 215 4.23 -32.23 -25.84
N LEU A 216 4.36 -30.91 -25.68
CA LEU A 216 4.15 -30.25 -24.39
C LEU A 216 2.72 -30.49 -23.86
N LYS A 217 1.72 -30.47 -24.75
CA LYS A 217 0.36 -30.87 -24.39
C LYS A 217 0.25 -32.33 -23.97
N SER A 218 0.91 -33.26 -24.66
CA SER A 218 0.87 -34.67 -24.24
C SER A 218 1.50 -34.89 -22.87
N LEU A 219 2.58 -34.17 -22.54
CA LEU A 219 3.19 -34.20 -21.20
C LEU A 219 2.21 -33.68 -20.13
N TYR A 220 1.53 -32.58 -20.43
CA TYR A 220 0.49 -32.05 -19.54
C TYR A 220 -0.64 -33.05 -19.31
N TYR A 221 -1.20 -33.63 -20.38
CA TYR A 221 -2.29 -34.60 -20.26
C TYR A 221 -1.86 -35.87 -19.51
N SER A 222 -0.63 -36.36 -19.73
CA SER A 222 -0.13 -37.53 -19.02
C SER A 222 0.03 -37.29 -17.51
N GLU A 223 0.57 -36.13 -17.11
CA GLU A 223 0.69 -35.80 -15.69
C GLU A 223 -0.67 -35.54 -15.05
N MET A 224 -1.60 -34.89 -15.77
CA MET A 224 -2.96 -34.69 -15.30
C MET A 224 -3.68 -36.03 -15.08
N SER A 225 -3.54 -37.00 -16.00
CA SER A 225 -4.07 -38.36 -15.82
C SER A 225 -3.49 -39.05 -14.59
N ARG A 226 -2.16 -38.97 -14.39
CA ARG A 226 -1.48 -39.53 -13.21
C ARG A 226 -1.98 -38.91 -11.90
N LYS A 227 -2.22 -37.59 -11.86
CA LYS A 227 -2.76 -36.91 -10.69
C LYS A 227 -4.25 -37.24 -10.47
N ALA A 228 -5.02 -37.38 -11.54
CA ALA A 228 -6.42 -37.79 -11.46
C ALA A 228 -6.58 -39.19 -10.86
N GLU A 229 -5.72 -40.15 -11.23
CA GLU A 229 -5.70 -41.50 -10.62
C GLU A 229 -5.43 -41.45 -9.11
N ARG A 230 -4.55 -40.55 -8.66
CA ARG A 230 -4.23 -40.39 -7.22
C ARG A 230 -5.34 -39.71 -6.43
N LEU A 231 -6.00 -38.71 -7.02
CA LEU A 231 -7.04 -37.93 -6.35
C LEU A 231 -8.38 -38.69 -6.27
N GLN A 232 -8.57 -39.72 -7.11
CA GLN A 232 -9.70 -40.67 -7.13
C GLN A 232 -11.11 -40.08 -7.35
N THR A 233 -11.35 -38.81 -7.03
CA THR A 233 -12.66 -38.14 -7.08
C THR A 233 -12.57 -36.82 -7.86
N GLU A 234 -13.57 -36.52 -8.69
CA GLU A 234 -13.62 -35.26 -9.45
C GLU A 234 -13.71 -34.02 -8.54
N GLU A 235 -14.33 -34.13 -7.37
CA GLU A 235 -14.35 -33.06 -6.35
C GLU A 235 -12.94 -32.70 -5.87
N LYS A 236 -12.15 -33.71 -5.49
CA LYS A 236 -10.75 -33.55 -5.06
C LYS A 236 -9.85 -33.02 -6.16
N LYS A 237 -10.12 -33.40 -7.42
CA LYS A 237 -9.46 -32.84 -8.60
C LYS A 237 -9.79 -31.36 -8.78
N SER A 238 -11.07 -30.99 -8.66
CA SER A 238 -11.49 -29.59 -8.73
C SER A 238 -10.88 -28.76 -7.59
N GLU A 239 -10.83 -29.31 -6.38
CA GLU A 239 -10.19 -28.69 -5.21
C GLU A 239 -8.69 -28.48 -5.42
N PHE A 240 -7.98 -29.50 -5.91
CA PHE A 240 -6.56 -29.39 -6.25
C PHE A 240 -6.30 -28.28 -7.27
N LEU A 241 -7.09 -28.22 -8.35
CA LEU A 241 -6.95 -27.17 -9.37
C LEU A 241 -7.27 -25.78 -8.79
N ARG A 242 -8.30 -25.68 -7.96
CA ARG A 242 -8.66 -24.43 -7.26
C ARG A 242 -7.50 -23.95 -6.39
N LEU A 243 -6.96 -24.81 -5.53
CA LEU A 243 -5.83 -24.49 -4.67
C LEU A 243 -4.58 -24.12 -5.47
N SER A 244 -4.32 -24.82 -6.58
CA SER A 244 -3.20 -24.51 -7.48
C SER A 244 -3.29 -23.09 -8.05
N ILE A 245 -4.50 -22.68 -8.47
CA ILE A 245 -4.73 -21.34 -9.01
C ILE A 245 -4.67 -20.28 -7.90
N LEU A 246 -5.34 -20.52 -6.77
CA LEU A 246 -5.34 -19.57 -5.65
C LEU A 246 -3.93 -19.33 -5.12
N HIS A 247 -3.13 -20.39 -4.95
CA HIS A 247 -1.74 -20.28 -4.51
C HIS A 247 -0.90 -19.47 -5.50
N ALA A 248 -1.08 -19.70 -6.81
CA ALA A 248 -0.39 -18.93 -7.85
C ALA A 248 -0.75 -17.43 -7.83
N ILE A 249 -2.05 -17.12 -7.69
CA ILE A 249 -2.54 -15.74 -7.59
C ILE A 249 -1.98 -15.06 -6.35
N ASP A 250 -2.08 -15.70 -5.18
CA ASP A 250 -1.67 -15.13 -3.90
C ASP A 250 -0.15 -14.86 -3.87
N ALA A 251 0.67 -15.78 -4.39
CA ALA A 251 2.13 -15.60 -4.49
C ALA A 251 2.51 -14.43 -5.42
N CYS A 252 1.95 -14.40 -6.64
CA CYS A 252 2.26 -13.33 -7.60
C CYS A 252 1.72 -11.97 -7.15
N TRP A 253 0.57 -11.95 -6.48
CA TRP A 253 -0.03 -10.72 -5.96
C TRP A 253 0.82 -10.13 -4.83
N LEU A 254 1.38 -10.95 -3.94
CA LEU A 254 2.29 -10.49 -2.89
C LEU A 254 3.50 -9.79 -3.52
N GLU A 255 4.14 -10.41 -4.51
CA GLU A 255 5.26 -9.83 -5.24
C GLU A 255 4.86 -8.53 -5.94
N GLN A 256 3.68 -8.48 -6.58
CA GLN A 256 3.18 -7.27 -7.24
C GLN A 256 2.94 -6.12 -6.25
N VAL A 257 2.43 -6.39 -5.05
CA VAL A 257 2.24 -5.36 -4.03
C VAL A 257 3.59 -4.77 -3.62
N ASP A 258 4.61 -5.60 -3.44
CA ASP A 258 5.97 -5.13 -3.15
C ASP A 258 6.55 -4.32 -4.31
N ASN A 259 6.43 -4.81 -5.55
CA ASN A 259 6.86 -4.10 -6.75
C ASN A 259 6.21 -2.71 -6.88
N LEU A 260 4.91 -2.59 -6.58
CA LEU A 260 4.22 -1.29 -6.60
C LEU A 260 4.70 -0.33 -5.49
N GLN A 261 5.05 -0.85 -4.32
CA GLN A 261 5.63 -0.05 -3.24
C GLN A 261 7.02 0.47 -3.63
N GLN A 262 7.87 -0.39 -4.19
CA GLN A 262 9.17 0.01 -4.70
C GLN A 262 9.04 1.04 -5.84
N LEU A 263 8.14 0.81 -6.80
CA LEU A 263 7.87 1.72 -7.91
C LEU A 263 7.45 3.12 -7.42
N LYS A 264 6.59 3.19 -6.41
CA LYS A 264 6.16 4.46 -5.78
C LYS A 264 7.35 5.25 -5.22
N ASN A 265 8.32 4.56 -4.61
CA ASN A 265 9.53 5.19 -4.08
C ASN A 265 10.45 5.69 -5.20
N PHE A 266 10.69 4.89 -6.24
CA PHE A 266 11.56 5.27 -7.36
C PHE A 266 11.01 6.44 -8.19
N VAL A 267 9.71 6.43 -8.48
CA VAL A 267 9.08 7.48 -9.29
C VAL A 267 9.11 8.83 -8.55
N SER A 268 9.06 8.82 -7.22
CA SER A 268 9.24 10.02 -6.39
C SER A 268 10.63 10.64 -6.52
N LEU A 269 11.68 9.83 -6.74
CA LEU A 269 13.06 10.31 -6.94
C LEU A 269 13.30 10.91 -8.33
N ARG A 270 12.51 10.50 -9.34
CA ARG A 270 12.65 10.94 -10.75
C ARG A 270 11.98 12.27 -11.10
N GLN A 271 11.41 12.97 -10.12
CA GLN A 271 10.73 14.28 -10.31
C GLN A 271 11.61 15.37 -10.94
N ALA A 272 12.92 15.18 -11.04
CA ALA A 272 13.84 16.10 -11.71
C ALA A 272 13.58 16.28 -13.23
N ALA A 273 12.86 15.37 -13.89
CA ALA A 273 12.77 15.30 -15.36
C ALA A 273 11.56 15.99 -16.02
N GLN A 274 10.80 16.84 -15.30
CA GLN A 274 9.65 17.62 -15.83
C GLN A 274 8.51 16.84 -16.52
N ARG A 275 8.53 15.50 -16.51
CA ARG A 275 7.39 14.66 -16.93
C ARG A 275 6.39 14.48 -15.80
N SER A 276 5.11 14.24 -16.12
CA SER A 276 4.09 13.96 -15.13
C SER A 276 4.34 12.62 -14.44
N THR A 277 4.97 12.68 -13.27
CA THR A 277 5.30 11.57 -12.37
C THR A 277 4.16 10.56 -12.19
N MET A 278 2.92 11.05 -12.09
CA MET A 278 1.72 10.20 -11.94
C MET A 278 1.42 9.37 -13.19
N THR A 279 1.61 9.94 -14.37
CA THR A 279 1.34 9.23 -15.64
C THR A 279 2.35 8.11 -15.84
N GLU A 280 3.64 8.38 -15.58
CA GLU A 280 4.70 7.37 -15.63
C GLU A 280 4.42 6.24 -14.63
N TYR A 281 4.04 6.59 -13.39
CA TYR A 281 3.64 5.61 -12.38
C TYR A 281 2.50 4.70 -12.87
N TYR A 282 1.42 5.27 -13.41
CA TYR A 282 0.29 4.45 -13.87
C TYR A 282 0.65 3.57 -15.07
N GLN A 283 1.47 4.06 -15.99
CA GLN A 283 1.94 3.27 -17.14
C GLN A 283 2.82 2.09 -16.70
N GLU A 284 3.81 2.34 -15.84
CA GLU A 284 4.68 1.27 -15.32
C GLU A 284 3.91 0.30 -14.41
N SER A 285 2.97 0.80 -13.61
CA SER A 285 2.10 -0.03 -12.78
C SER A 285 1.22 -0.96 -13.61
N LEU A 286 0.66 -0.47 -14.73
CA LEU A 286 -0.12 -1.30 -15.66
C LEU A 286 0.77 -2.37 -16.31
N ARG A 287 1.96 -1.99 -16.79
CA ARG A 287 2.93 -2.95 -17.34
C ARG A 287 3.32 -4.02 -16.33
N SER A 288 3.52 -3.64 -15.07
CA SER A 288 3.81 -4.57 -13.97
C SER A 288 2.63 -5.52 -13.71
N TYR A 289 1.41 -5.00 -13.74
CA TYR A 289 0.20 -5.80 -13.60
C TYR A 289 0.05 -6.82 -14.73
N ASP A 290 0.28 -6.42 -15.99
CA ASP A 290 0.23 -7.33 -17.13
C ASP A 290 1.29 -8.44 -17.02
N ARG A 291 2.51 -8.10 -16.57
CA ARG A 291 3.56 -9.09 -16.27
C ARG A 291 3.14 -10.03 -15.15
N MET A 292 2.55 -9.51 -14.07
CA MET A 292 2.03 -10.34 -12.98
C MET A 292 0.94 -11.29 -13.49
N CYS A 293 0.01 -10.83 -14.33
CA CYS A 293 -1.01 -11.69 -14.92
C CYS A 293 -0.39 -12.83 -15.75
N GLN A 294 0.71 -12.59 -16.45
CA GLN A 294 1.44 -13.63 -17.15
C GLN A 294 2.17 -14.57 -16.19
N ALA A 295 2.84 -14.03 -15.17
CA ALA A 295 3.52 -14.81 -14.14
C ALA A 295 2.54 -15.72 -13.37
N VAL A 296 1.30 -15.26 -13.14
CA VAL A 296 0.23 -16.09 -12.56
C VAL A 296 -0.02 -17.31 -13.46
N LYS A 297 -0.23 -17.12 -14.77
CA LYS A 297 -0.49 -18.23 -15.70
C LYS A 297 0.64 -19.25 -15.72
N GLU A 298 1.89 -18.77 -15.76
CA GLU A 298 3.08 -19.64 -15.69
C GLU A 298 3.18 -20.39 -14.35
N THR A 299 2.87 -19.71 -13.25
CA THR A 299 2.88 -20.32 -11.91
C THR A 299 1.74 -21.32 -11.75
N VAL A 300 0.57 -21.08 -12.35
CA VAL A 300 -0.51 -22.08 -12.42
C VAL A 300 -0.03 -23.34 -13.13
N LEU A 301 0.64 -23.21 -14.29
CA LEU A 301 1.22 -24.34 -15.00
C LEU A 301 2.20 -25.11 -14.09
N ARG A 302 3.14 -24.41 -13.44
CA ARG A 302 4.10 -25.03 -12.52
C ARG A 302 3.41 -25.73 -11.35
N ASN A 303 2.46 -25.08 -10.70
CA ASN A 303 1.72 -25.66 -9.58
C ASN A 303 0.97 -26.91 -10.02
N VAL A 304 0.31 -26.88 -11.18
CA VAL A 304 -0.44 -28.02 -11.70
C VAL A 304 0.48 -29.17 -12.11
N MET A 305 1.65 -28.89 -12.67
CA MET A 305 2.58 -29.93 -13.14
C MET A 305 3.47 -30.48 -12.02
N LEU A 306 4.13 -29.62 -11.26
CA LEU A 306 5.23 -29.98 -10.37
C LEU A 306 4.80 -30.29 -8.93
N SER A 307 3.58 -29.91 -8.51
CA SER A 307 3.10 -30.19 -7.16
C SER A 307 3.04 -31.70 -6.86
N THR A 308 3.40 -32.06 -5.64
CA THR A 308 3.25 -33.43 -5.13
C THR A 308 1.99 -33.53 -4.26
N ILE A 309 1.29 -34.65 -4.40
CA ILE A 309 0.08 -34.97 -3.66
C ILE A 309 0.42 -36.17 -2.78
N GLU A 310 0.45 -35.95 -1.47
CA GLU A 310 0.67 -37.00 -0.48
C GLU A 310 -0.65 -37.32 0.23
N SER A 311 -0.96 -38.62 0.38
CA SER A 311 -2.18 -39.09 1.04
C SER A 311 -1.85 -39.36 2.51
N ASP A 312 -2.30 -38.51 3.43
CA ASP A 312 -2.21 -38.79 4.85
C ASP A 312 -3.39 -39.66 5.26
N GLY A 313 -3.10 -40.90 5.67
CA GLY A 313 -4.07 -41.98 5.87
C GLY A 313 -5.15 -41.77 6.94
N ASN A 314 -5.31 -40.57 7.51
CA ASN A 314 -6.35 -40.30 8.51
C ASN A 314 -7.05 -38.93 8.44
N THR A 315 -6.59 -37.94 7.65
CA THR A 315 -7.19 -36.58 7.69
C THR A 315 -7.27 -35.81 6.35
N GLY A 316 -6.78 -36.35 5.23
CA GLY A 316 -6.88 -35.67 3.92
C GLY A 316 -5.62 -35.85 3.06
N TYR A 317 -5.50 -35.07 1.98
CA TYR A 317 -4.28 -34.99 1.18
C TYR A 317 -3.53 -33.71 1.50
N SER A 318 -2.22 -33.81 1.61
CA SER A 318 -1.31 -32.65 1.70
C SER A 318 -0.79 -32.35 0.30
N ILE A 319 -1.00 -31.12 -0.17
CA ILE A 319 -0.49 -30.64 -1.46
C ILE A 319 0.72 -29.75 -1.19
N TYR A 320 1.88 -30.15 -1.69
CA TYR A 320 3.08 -29.33 -1.64
C TYR A 320 3.22 -28.59 -2.96
N PHE A 321 2.98 -27.28 -2.91
CA PHE A 321 3.22 -26.38 -4.04
C PHE A 321 4.69 -26.00 -4.13
N VAL A 322 5.15 -25.77 -5.36
CA VAL A 322 6.52 -25.35 -5.68
C VAL A 322 6.66 -23.84 -5.58
#